data_AF-A0A940AX41-F1
#
_entry.id   AF-A0A940AX41-F1
#
_cell.length_a   1.000
_cell.length_b   1.000
_cell.length_c   1.000
_cell.angle_alpha   90.00
_cell.angle_beta   90.00
_cell.angle_gamma   90.00
#
_symmetry.space_group_name_H-M   'P 1'
#
loop_
_entity.id
_entity.type
_entity.pdbx_description
1 polymer ?
#
loop_
_entity_poly.entity_id
_entity_poly.type
_entity_poly.pdbx_seq_one_letter_code
_entity_poly.pdbx_strand_id
1 'polypeptide(L)'
;MKNLFKLFTILFVVAALTSCGSKRPETNENFQISISGTSILKNAEVALYSDGKEVATTTTDENGAFELSEVESATGLNISVCKGAFHSVAADSDVSFTGCLNHYIPQTQESVSVVVDFLSTFITKYNEIIEEKTALEEWSEYLSMTTSPAPELQSSLTDATKRYLWQQGISKIAENVSKANGVTPESMYSTENLFNMLVADLTDDAVINGSTNAKFGTLNIEASILKSVLADAIPEVSETFSAADLSEWTDKIRYSDAKFLGGTGAGIDSEKPIITINEPKADEILFGTVSVSAEATDNVQIKSFVCALVGENMPKLEDTSDDVSLFNAEFNSALIPDGTHSVKCTASDGTNIVEAERSFKVSNSNKVALKAYITNPLVDWDSVTVYDENDSKVQSLSFEASEDPEILLAPGTYRIVFAGGYYNPVFLPEESIKFDSKLETRVSVKAGENATAYATPITTLREHLLRALRTTPIEKVDEKSFELISEHIDRDFPIYIEPLSKNQLTENSKYYFVLAALERLAVLVGERHEPQLEKGSITIEQVLKA
;
A
#
# COMPACT_ATOMS: atom_id res chain seq x y z
N MET A 1 -8.95 13.75 67.52
CA MET A 1 -9.18 12.28 67.71
C MET A 1 -7.97 11.58 67.07
N LYS A 2 -6.89 11.27 67.80
CA LYS A 2 -6.64 10.03 68.58
C LYS A 2 -7.03 8.78 67.77
N ASN A 3 -6.15 7.90 67.27
CA ASN A 3 -4.90 7.28 67.79
C ASN A 3 -3.89 7.01 66.63
N LEU A 4 -2.55 7.18 66.73
CA LEU A 4 -1.50 6.45 67.50
C LEU A 4 -1.44 4.95 67.11
N PHE A 5 -0.36 4.33 66.58
CA PHE A 5 1.00 4.21 67.14
C PHE A 5 2.07 3.64 66.14
N LYS A 6 3.20 4.36 66.01
CA LYS A 6 4.65 4.00 65.90
C LYS A 6 5.15 2.80 65.04
N LEU A 7 6.09 2.97 64.08
CA LEU A 7 7.52 3.39 64.12
C LEU A 7 8.49 2.24 64.44
N PHE A 8 9.38 1.87 63.52
CA PHE A 8 10.81 1.70 63.84
C PHE A 8 11.72 1.81 62.60
N THR A 9 12.77 2.61 62.79
CA THR A 9 13.85 3.00 61.89
C THR A 9 15.07 2.13 62.17
N ILE A 10 15.78 1.60 61.16
CA ILE A 10 17.17 1.11 61.29
C ILE A 10 17.88 1.43 59.95
N LEU A 11 18.57 2.57 59.85
CA LEU A 11 19.96 2.85 60.22
C LEU A 11 20.97 2.37 59.16
N PHE A 12 21.33 3.32 58.29
CA PHE A 12 22.53 3.33 57.46
C PHE A 12 23.76 3.19 58.38
N VAL A 13 24.56 2.14 58.20
CA VAL A 13 25.89 2.03 58.81
C VAL A 13 26.93 1.88 57.70
N VAL A 14 27.59 3.00 57.43
CA VAL A 14 28.93 3.04 56.84
C VAL A 14 29.87 2.36 57.83
N ALA A 15 30.40 1.18 57.47
CA ALA A 15 31.46 0.53 58.22
C ALA A 15 32.76 0.58 57.40
N ALA A 16 33.77 1.13 58.04
CA ALA A 16 35.06 1.46 57.49
C ALA A 16 35.84 0.23 57.00
N LEU A 17 36.52 0.41 55.86
CA LEU A 17 37.64 -0.42 55.42
C LEU A 17 38.77 -0.32 56.46
N THR A 18 38.80 -1.26 57.39
CA THR A 18 40.01 -1.56 58.17
C THR A 18 40.68 -2.78 57.57
N SER A 19 41.80 -2.51 56.90
CA SER A 19 42.92 -3.42 56.69
C SER A 19 43.09 -4.41 57.85
N CYS A 20 42.82 -5.68 57.59
CA CYS A 20 43.35 -6.80 58.36
C CYS A 20 43.91 -7.82 57.37
N GLY A 21 45.24 -7.89 57.31
CA GLY A 21 45.95 -9.02 56.71
C GLY A 21 45.67 -10.28 57.52
N SER A 22 44.71 -11.08 57.08
CA SER A 22 44.59 -12.48 57.45
C SER A 22 45.04 -13.30 56.27
N LYS A 23 46.09 -14.10 56.48
CA LYS A 23 46.58 -15.15 55.59
C LYS A 23 45.42 -15.80 54.84
N ARG A 24 45.38 -15.58 53.52
CA ARG A 24 44.56 -16.36 52.59
C ARG A 24 44.95 -17.83 52.81
N PRO A 25 44.01 -18.75 53.05
CA PRO A 25 44.32 -20.17 53.03
C PRO A 25 44.86 -20.48 51.63
N GLU A 26 46.11 -20.92 51.53
CA GLU A 26 46.61 -21.62 50.35
C GLU A 26 45.95 -23.00 50.33
N THR A 27 44.72 -23.08 49.83
CA THR A 27 44.17 -24.35 49.37
C THR A 27 44.50 -24.45 47.88
N ASN A 28 45.59 -25.18 47.57
CA ASN A 28 45.84 -25.77 46.25
C ASN A 28 44.82 -26.90 45.98
N GLU A 29 43.53 -26.66 46.23
CA GLU A 29 42.47 -27.56 45.80
C GLU A 29 42.09 -27.10 44.39
N ASN A 30 42.57 -27.83 43.38
CA ASN A 30 42.09 -27.68 42.02
C ASN A 30 40.57 -27.92 42.05
N PHE A 31 39.78 -26.87 41.83
CA PHE A 31 38.34 -26.99 41.68
C PHE A 31 38.08 -27.82 40.42
N GLN A 32 37.76 -29.09 40.62
CA GLN A 32 37.32 -29.99 39.55
C GLN A 32 35.83 -29.79 39.32
N ILE A 33 35.44 -29.73 38.06
CA ILE A 33 34.04 -29.63 37.62
C ILE A 33 33.64 -30.88 36.84
N SER A 34 32.35 -31.22 36.86
CA SER A 34 31.78 -32.17 35.90
C SER A 34 31.07 -31.40 34.79
N ILE A 35 31.37 -31.76 33.55
CA ILE A 35 30.70 -31.24 32.36
C ILE A 35 29.88 -32.38 31.76
N SER A 36 28.56 -32.24 31.81
CA SER A 36 27.63 -33.14 31.14
C SER A 36 27.08 -32.48 29.89
N GLY A 37 26.69 -33.28 28.90
CA GLY A 37 26.02 -32.73 27.75
C GLY A 37 25.33 -33.77 26.88
N THR A 38 24.60 -33.25 25.90
CA THR A 38 23.94 -34.04 24.87
C THR A 38 24.42 -33.57 23.51
N SER A 39 24.78 -34.50 22.64
CA SER A 39 25.11 -34.25 21.24
C SER A 39 24.04 -34.84 20.34
N ILE A 40 23.82 -34.22 19.17
CA ILE A 40 23.05 -34.88 18.10
C ILE A 40 23.80 -36.10 17.51
N LEU A 41 25.13 -36.14 17.67
CA LEU A 41 25.97 -37.27 17.25
C LEU A 41 26.02 -38.34 18.35
N LYS A 42 25.56 -39.54 18.01
CA LYS A 42 25.60 -40.76 18.81
C LYS A 42 26.89 -41.53 18.56
N ASN A 43 27.35 -42.27 19.57
CA ASN A 43 28.58 -43.08 19.51
C ASN A 43 29.80 -42.30 18.99
N ALA A 44 29.89 -41.03 19.37
CA ALA A 44 30.84 -40.08 18.82
C ALA A 44 31.99 -39.77 19.76
N GLU A 45 33.15 -39.42 19.20
CA GLU A 45 34.32 -39.01 19.96
C GLU A 45 34.09 -37.61 20.54
N VAL A 46 34.25 -37.43 21.85
CA VAL A 46 34.13 -36.13 22.52
C VAL A 46 35.51 -35.73 23.02
N ALA A 47 35.94 -34.52 22.68
CA ALA A 47 37.18 -33.93 23.17
C ALA A 47 36.93 -32.52 23.71
N LEU A 48 37.47 -32.25 24.89
CA LEU A 48 37.46 -30.95 25.54
C LEU A 48 38.80 -30.27 25.35
N TYR A 49 38.76 -29.01 24.92
CA TYR A 49 39.93 -28.19 24.69
C TYR A 49 39.94 -26.98 25.63
N SER A 50 41.12 -26.68 26.19
CA SER A 50 41.44 -25.44 26.89
C SER A 50 42.65 -24.81 26.23
N ASP A 51 42.55 -23.55 25.80
CA ASP A 51 43.61 -22.84 25.07
C ASP A 51 44.17 -23.64 23.88
N GLY A 52 43.29 -24.32 23.15
CA GLY A 52 43.63 -25.15 21.98
C GLY A 52 44.32 -26.48 22.31
N LYS A 53 44.51 -26.81 23.59
CA LYS A 53 45.06 -28.10 24.03
C LYS A 53 43.95 -29.01 24.51
N GLU A 54 43.96 -30.26 24.06
CA GLU A 54 43.07 -31.30 24.57
C GLU A 54 43.35 -31.55 26.07
N VAL A 55 42.30 -31.47 26.89
CA VAL A 55 42.37 -31.62 28.34
C VAL A 55 41.56 -32.81 28.87
N ALA A 56 40.54 -33.25 28.16
CA ALA A 56 39.76 -34.44 28.51
C ALA A 56 39.07 -35.03 27.27
N THR A 57 38.80 -36.33 27.30
CA THR A 57 38.09 -37.04 26.22
C THR A 57 37.09 -38.04 26.78
N THR A 58 36.03 -38.30 26.02
CA THR A 58 35.02 -39.34 26.31
C THR A 58 34.34 -39.73 24.99
N THR A 59 33.25 -40.49 25.06
CA THR A 59 32.39 -40.76 23.92
C THR A 59 30.93 -40.50 24.25
N THR A 60 30.14 -40.10 23.25
CA THR A 60 28.68 -40.06 23.41
C THR A 60 28.10 -41.47 23.41
N ASP A 61 27.03 -41.68 24.15
CA ASP A 61 26.28 -42.93 24.16
C ASP A 61 25.32 -43.04 22.95
N GLU A 62 24.45 -44.06 22.95
CA GLU A 62 23.44 -44.29 21.92
C GLU A 62 22.36 -43.20 21.84
N ASN A 63 22.21 -42.39 22.89
CA ASN A 63 21.31 -41.25 22.97
C ASN A 63 22.05 -39.91 22.78
N GLY A 64 23.35 -39.95 22.50
CA GLY A 64 24.17 -38.76 22.34
C GLY A 64 24.61 -38.11 23.66
N ALA A 65 24.32 -38.72 24.82
CA ALA A 65 24.72 -38.18 26.12
C ALA A 65 26.21 -38.45 26.40
N PHE A 66 26.87 -37.52 27.08
CA PHE A 66 28.26 -37.66 27.50
C PHE A 66 28.52 -36.96 28.84
N GLU A 67 29.56 -37.41 29.54
CA GLU A 67 30.06 -36.79 30.76
C GLU A 67 31.59 -36.76 30.76
N LEU A 68 32.14 -35.61 31.17
CA LEU A 68 33.56 -35.36 31.39
C LEU A 68 33.74 -34.96 32.86
N SER A 69 34.28 -35.86 33.65
CA SER A 69 34.56 -35.65 35.07
C SER A 69 36.01 -35.18 35.30
N GLU A 70 36.27 -34.64 36.49
CA GLU A 70 37.62 -34.23 36.94
C GLU A 70 38.29 -33.13 36.07
N VAL A 71 37.50 -32.34 35.36
CA VAL A 71 37.99 -31.23 34.53
C VAL A 71 38.45 -30.09 35.44
N GLU A 72 39.68 -29.59 35.27
CA GLU A 72 40.13 -28.41 35.99
C GLU A 72 39.29 -27.19 35.58
N SER A 73 38.76 -26.46 36.57
CA SER A 73 38.01 -25.23 36.30
C SER A 73 38.85 -24.27 35.45
N ALA A 74 38.33 -23.97 34.27
CA ALA A 74 38.95 -23.11 33.28
C ALA A 74 37.88 -22.24 32.61
N THR A 75 38.33 -21.13 32.01
CA THR A 75 37.50 -20.23 31.21
C THR A 75 37.75 -20.48 29.73
N GLY A 76 36.73 -20.34 28.90
CA GLY A 76 36.87 -20.47 27.45
C GLY A 76 37.14 -21.88 26.97
N LEU A 77 36.43 -22.86 27.54
CA LEU A 77 36.51 -24.25 27.10
C LEU A 77 35.78 -24.44 25.76
N ASN A 78 36.29 -25.32 24.92
CA ASN A 78 35.64 -25.70 23.67
C ASN A 78 35.44 -27.22 23.64
N ILE A 79 34.21 -27.65 23.45
CA ILE A 79 33.87 -29.06 23.28
C ILE A 79 33.74 -29.32 21.79
N SER A 80 34.45 -30.35 21.33
CA SER A 80 34.34 -30.88 19.98
C SER A 80 33.79 -32.30 20.05
N VAL A 81 32.72 -32.56 19.31
CA VAL A 81 32.14 -33.90 19.15
C VAL A 81 32.31 -34.30 17.69
N CYS A 82 33.17 -35.26 17.42
CA CYS A 82 33.58 -35.66 16.08
C CYS A 82 33.21 -37.11 15.81
N LYS A 83 32.96 -37.43 14.54
CA LYS A 83 32.73 -38.78 14.02
C LYS A 83 31.62 -39.54 14.76
N GLY A 84 30.49 -39.78 14.12
CA GLY A 84 29.42 -40.54 14.76
C GLY A 84 28.27 -40.76 13.80
N ALA A 85 27.06 -40.85 14.34
CA ALA A 85 25.85 -40.83 13.53
C ALA A 85 24.76 -39.98 14.18
N PHE A 86 23.92 -39.34 13.37
CA PHE A 86 22.73 -38.64 13.85
C PHE A 86 21.50 -39.12 13.10
N HIS A 87 20.34 -39.00 13.73
CA HIS A 87 19.08 -39.31 13.06
C HIS A 87 18.72 -38.20 12.06
N SER A 88 18.56 -38.57 10.79
CA SER A 88 18.16 -37.65 9.71
C SER A 88 16.76 -38.01 9.22
N VAL A 89 15.83 -37.05 9.26
CA VAL A 89 14.48 -37.23 8.67
C VAL A 89 14.52 -37.36 7.14
N ALA A 90 15.64 -37.01 6.50
CA ALA A 90 15.84 -37.19 5.07
C ALA A 90 16.07 -38.66 4.68
N ALA A 91 16.75 -39.40 5.55
CA ALA A 91 17.05 -40.81 5.36
C ALA A 91 16.17 -41.74 6.22
N ASP A 92 15.36 -41.17 7.12
CA ASP A 92 14.56 -41.89 8.12
C ASP A 92 15.38 -42.93 8.90
N SER A 93 16.63 -42.57 9.21
CA SER A 93 17.61 -43.45 9.85
C SER A 93 18.79 -42.68 10.40
N ASP A 94 19.61 -43.34 11.22
CA ASP A 94 20.88 -42.80 11.67
C ASP A 94 21.89 -42.80 10.50
N VAL A 95 22.46 -41.64 10.22
CA VAL A 95 23.39 -41.40 9.12
C VAL A 95 24.75 -40.99 9.67
N SER A 96 25.81 -41.52 9.07
CA SER A 96 27.17 -41.22 9.51
C SER A 96 27.51 -39.75 9.32
N PHE A 97 28.20 -39.17 10.30
CA PHE A 97 28.74 -37.82 10.25
C PHE A 97 30.25 -37.90 10.46
N THR A 98 31.03 -37.37 9.53
CA THR A 98 32.50 -37.49 9.56
C THR A 98 33.21 -36.29 10.20
N GLY A 99 32.57 -35.12 10.17
CA GLY A 99 33.08 -33.89 10.73
C GLY A 99 32.97 -33.78 12.24
N CYS A 100 33.06 -32.55 12.74
CA CYS A 100 33.00 -32.20 14.15
C CYS A 100 31.98 -31.10 14.41
N LEU A 101 31.22 -31.23 15.49
CA LEU A 101 30.33 -30.21 16.03
C LEU A 101 30.98 -29.58 17.26
N ASN A 102 30.74 -28.29 17.47
CA ASN A 102 31.44 -27.51 18.49
C ASN A 102 30.48 -26.81 19.46
N HIS A 103 30.95 -26.59 20.68
CA HIS A 103 30.28 -25.76 21.68
C HIS A 103 31.31 -25.02 22.52
N TYR A 104 31.22 -23.69 22.55
CA TYR A 104 32.05 -22.84 23.41
C TYR A 104 31.40 -22.57 24.77
N ILE A 105 32.14 -22.82 25.85
CA ILE A 105 31.74 -22.54 27.22
C ILE A 105 32.55 -21.33 27.72
N PRO A 106 31.92 -20.14 27.85
CA PRO A 106 32.64 -18.92 28.23
C PRO A 106 33.15 -18.96 29.67
N GLN A 107 32.33 -19.44 30.60
CA GLN A 107 32.68 -19.55 32.02
C GLN A 107 32.14 -20.87 32.59
N THR A 108 32.95 -21.51 33.44
CA THR A 108 32.55 -22.72 34.16
C THR A 108 32.20 -22.39 35.61
N GLN A 109 31.09 -22.95 36.10
CA GLN A 109 30.73 -23.03 37.52
C GLN A 109 30.41 -24.50 37.86
N GLU A 110 30.19 -24.79 39.14
CA GLU A 110 30.15 -26.12 39.80
C GLU A 110 29.66 -27.34 38.97
N SER A 111 28.69 -27.17 38.05
CA SER A 111 28.33 -28.15 37.02
C SER A 111 27.79 -27.46 35.76
N VAL A 112 28.27 -27.83 34.57
CA VAL A 112 27.84 -27.24 33.28
C VAL A 112 27.14 -28.30 32.44
N SER A 113 25.94 -27.97 31.94
CA SER A 113 25.20 -28.79 30.97
C SER A 113 25.22 -28.11 29.60
N VAL A 114 25.66 -28.82 28.56
CA VAL A 114 25.75 -28.29 27.19
C VAL A 114 24.99 -29.12 26.17
N VAL A 115 24.66 -28.48 25.05
CA VAL A 115 24.09 -29.13 23.86
C VAL A 115 25.03 -28.91 22.69
N VAL A 116 25.54 -30.00 22.10
CA VAL A 116 26.46 -29.96 20.95
C VAL A 116 25.73 -30.41 19.68
N ASP A 117 25.42 -29.47 18.80
CA ASP A 117 24.69 -29.73 17.57
C ASP A 117 25.04 -28.70 16.47
N PHE A 118 24.25 -28.67 15.40
CA PHE A 118 24.45 -27.72 14.30
C PHE A 118 24.35 -26.27 14.79
N LEU A 119 23.35 -25.95 15.61
CA LEU A 119 23.12 -24.59 16.10
C LEU A 119 24.25 -24.13 17.03
N SER A 120 24.68 -24.98 17.97
CA SER A 120 25.81 -24.64 18.86
C SER A 120 27.10 -24.42 18.07
N THR A 121 27.28 -25.16 16.98
CA THR A 121 28.44 -25.01 16.10
C THR A 121 28.41 -23.69 15.36
N PHE A 122 27.28 -23.31 14.76
CA PHE A 122 27.13 -21.99 14.14
C PHE A 122 27.37 -20.85 15.13
N ILE A 123 26.79 -20.92 16.32
CA ILE A 123 27.00 -19.93 17.39
C ILE A 123 28.48 -19.85 17.77
N THR A 124 29.14 -20.99 17.95
CA THR A 124 30.56 -21.07 18.31
C THR A 124 31.43 -20.47 17.22
N LYS A 125 31.20 -20.83 15.95
CA LYS A 125 31.97 -20.31 14.81
C LYS A 125 31.73 -18.83 14.56
N TYR A 126 30.51 -18.35 14.71
CA TYR A 126 30.21 -16.94 14.61
C TYR A 126 30.93 -16.14 15.71
N ASN A 127 30.85 -16.63 16.96
CA ASN A 127 31.56 -16.03 18.10
C ASN A 127 33.08 -16.05 17.97
N GLU A 128 33.68 -16.99 17.24
CA GLU A 128 35.13 -16.97 16.98
C GLU A 128 35.54 -15.72 16.16
N ILE A 129 34.63 -15.15 15.38
CA ILE A 129 34.90 -14.10 14.39
C ILE A 129 34.46 -12.72 14.88
N ILE A 130 33.27 -12.62 15.51
CA ILE A 130 32.73 -11.34 15.95
C ILE A 130 33.35 -10.85 17.26
N GLU A 131 33.48 -9.53 17.39
CA GLU A 131 34.02 -8.87 18.59
C GLU A 131 33.02 -8.89 19.76
N GLU A 132 31.74 -8.63 19.50
CA GLU A 132 30.73 -8.35 20.54
C GLU A 132 30.16 -9.60 21.25
N LYS A 133 30.56 -10.82 20.87
CA LYS A 133 30.12 -12.11 21.46
C LYS A 133 28.59 -12.28 21.64
N THR A 134 27.81 -11.64 20.78
CA THR A 134 26.33 -11.62 20.77
C THR A 134 25.67 -12.81 20.05
N ALA A 135 26.46 -13.76 19.53
CA ALA A 135 25.93 -14.79 18.63
C ALA A 135 24.74 -15.58 19.20
N LEU A 136 24.76 -15.91 20.49
CA LEU A 136 23.68 -16.66 21.11
C LEU A 136 22.36 -15.87 21.11
N GLU A 137 22.43 -14.57 21.40
CA GLU A 137 21.25 -13.68 21.43
C GLU A 137 20.68 -13.53 20.02
N GLU A 138 21.54 -13.28 19.02
CA GLU A 138 21.13 -13.12 17.63
C GLU A 138 20.48 -14.39 17.04
N TRP A 139 21.08 -15.57 17.27
CA TRP A 139 20.48 -16.83 16.83
C TRP A 139 19.18 -17.16 17.57
N SER A 140 19.10 -16.84 18.86
CA SER A 140 17.88 -17.05 19.65
C SER A 140 16.74 -16.15 19.16
N GLU A 141 17.05 -14.89 18.81
CA GLU A 141 16.09 -13.96 18.25
C GLU A 141 15.57 -14.43 16.87
N TYR A 142 16.48 -14.83 15.97
CA TYR A 142 16.15 -15.38 14.66
C TYR A 142 15.23 -16.61 14.76
N LEU A 143 15.56 -17.57 15.64
CA LEU A 143 14.77 -18.78 15.82
C LEU A 143 13.54 -18.60 16.72
N SER A 144 13.36 -17.41 17.31
CA SER A 144 12.29 -17.14 18.28
C SER A 144 12.35 -18.07 19.52
N MET A 145 13.56 -18.25 20.05
CA MET A 145 13.84 -19.09 21.22
C MET A 145 14.20 -18.22 22.44
N THR A 146 13.80 -18.68 23.62
CA THR A 146 14.09 -18.02 24.91
C THR A 146 15.10 -18.79 25.76
N THR A 147 15.27 -20.07 25.45
CA THR A 147 16.17 -21.02 26.10
C THR A 147 16.93 -21.80 25.01
N SER A 148 18.01 -22.49 25.39
CA SER A 148 18.79 -23.32 24.46
C SER A 148 18.73 -24.81 24.84
N PRO A 149 17.53 -25.44 24.86
CA PRO A 149 17.38 -26.84 25.23
C PRO A 149 17.96 -27.76 24.16
N ALA A 150 18.09 -29.05 24.50
CA ALA A 150 18.37 -30.09 23.52
C ALA A 150 17.22 -30.18 22.50
N PRO A 151 17.50 -30.44 21.21
CA PRO A 151 16.46 -30.57 20.19
C PRO A 151 15.58 -31.80 20.46
N GLU A 152 14.26 -31.60 20.53
CA GLU A 152 13.29 -32.67 20.74
C GLU A 152 11.97 -32.32 20.03
N LEU A 153 11.43 -33.28 19.27
CA LEU A 153 10.11 -33.14 18.65
C LEU A 153 9.01 -33.39 19.68
N GLN A 154 8.24 -32.35 20.01
CA GLN A 154 7.13 -32.40 20.96
C GLN A 154 5.82 -32.04 20.24
N SER A 155 4.68 -32.19 20.92
CA SER A 155 3.36 -31.89 20.36
C SER A 155 3.01 -30.40 20.27
N SER A 156 3.94 -29.51 20.65
CA SER A 156 3.77 -28.06 20.60
C SER A 156 5.08 -27.40 20.17
N LEU A 157 5.01 -26.18 19.65
CA LEU A 157 6.16 -25.46 19.09
C LEU A 157 7.05 -24.83 20.19
N THR A 158 7.58 -25.68 21.09
CA THR A 158 8.53 -25.28 22.14
C THR A 158 9.91 -24.93 21.57
N ASP A 159 10.79 -24.33 22.38
CA ASP A 159 12.17 -24.04 21.96
C ASP A 159 12.92 -25.31 21.52
N ALA A 160 12.67 -26.45 22.19
CA ALA A 160 13.25 -27.75 21.81
C ALA A 160 12.74 -28.21 20.44
N THR A 161 11.44 -28.04 20.17
CA THR A 161 10.82 -28.41 18.90
C THR A 161 11.24 -27.48 17.76
N LYS A 162 11.32 -26.15 17.99
CA LYS A 162 11.84 -25.20 17.01
C LYS A 162 13.28 -25.55 16.61
N ARG A 163 14.14 -25.82 17.59
CA ARG A 163 15.53 -26.26 17.34
C ARG A 163 15.58 -27.56 16.56
N TYR A 164 14.76 -28.56 16.93
CA TYR A 164 14.65 -29.82 16.19
C TYR A 164 14.20 -29.62 14.74
N LEU A 165 13.08 -28.92 14.52
CA LEU A 165 12.52 -28.67 13.19
C LEU A 165 13.49 -27.88 12.31
N TRP A 166 14.17 -26.88 12.86
CA TRP A 166 15.16 -26.09 12.13
C TRP A 166 16.35 -26.95 11.67
N GLN A 167 16.89 -27.79 12.55
CA GLN A 167 18.01 -28.69 12.21
C GLN A 167 17.61 -29.71 11.15
N GLN A 168 16.46 -30.35 11.33
CA GLN A 168 15.96 -31.34 10.38
C GLN A 168 15.46 -30.69 9.07
N GLY A 169 15.12 -29.41 9.09
CA GLY A 169 14.86 -28.60 7.89
C GLY A 169 16.09 -28.54 6.98
N ILE A 170 17.30 -28.43 7.54
CA ILE A 170 18.56 -28.52 6.79
C ILE A 170 18.68 -29.90 6.12
N SER A 171 18.32 -30.98 6.82
CA SER A 171 18.26 -32.33 6.24
C SER A 171 17.24 -32.43 5.10
N LYS A 172 16.06 -31.81 5.23
CA LYS A 172 15.05 -31.78 4.16
C LYS A 172 15.51 -30.99 2.93
N ILE A 173 16.27 -29.91 3.10
CA ILE A 173 16.92 -29.23 1.96
C ILE A 173 17.88 -30.20 1.25
N ALA A 174 18.70 -30.93 2.01
CA ALA A 174 19.61 -31.92 1.45
C ALA A 174 18.89 -33.06 0.71
N GLU A 175 17.77 -33.52 1.26
CA GLU A 175 16.87 -34.49 0.62
C GLU A 175 16.34 -33.98 -0.73
N ASN A 176 15.83 -32.76 -0.74
CA ASN A 176 15.21 -32.15 -1.92
C ASN A 176 16.23 -31.94 -3.05
N VAL A 177 17.44 -31.49 -2.72
CA VAL A 177 18.54 -31.38 -3.69
C VAL A 177 19.00 -32.77 -4.16
N SER A 178 19.11 -33.75 -3.28
CA SER A 178 19.48 -35.13 -3.65
C SER A 178 18.49 -35.72 -4.66
N LYS A 179 17.19 -35.63 -4.37
CA LYS A 179 16.11 -36.10 -5.25
C LYS A 179 16.13 -35.39 -6.60
N ALA A 180 16.30 -34.08 -6.62
CA ALA A 180 16.38 -33.29 -7.85
C ALA A 180 17.54 -33.72 -8.77
N ASN A 181 18.60 -34.29 -8.19
CA ASN A 181 19.77 -34.79 -8.92
C ASN A 181 19.75 -36.30 -9.16
N GLY A 182 18.64 -36.98 -8.85
CA GLY A 182 18.48 -38.41 -9.09
C GLY A 182 19.38 -39.30 -8.23
N VAL A 183 19.83 -38.81 -7.07
CA VAL A 183 20.61 -39.57 -6.09
C VAL A 183 19.80 -39.79 -4.81
N THR A 184 20.21 -40.76 -4.00
CA THR A 184 19.60 -40.96 -2.69
C THR A 184 20.04 -39.85 -1.73
N PRO A 185 19.18 -39.49 -0.75
CA PRO A 185 19.58 -38.63 0.36
C PRO A 185 20.85 -39.18 1.04
N GLU A 186 21.66 -38.28 1.60
CA GLU A 186 22.90 -38.62 2.32
C GLU A 186 24.01 -39.26 1.46
N SER A 187 23.93 -39.06 0.15
CA SER A 187 25.03 -39.37 -0.78
C SER A 187 25.97 -38.15 -0.94
N MET A 188 26.21 -37.68 -2.16
CA MET A 188 27.04 -36.49 -2.41
C MET A 188 26.36 -35.19 -1.96
N TYR A 189 25.03 -35.14 -1.91
CA TYR A 189 24.24 -34.01 -1.41
C TYR A 189 23.69 -34.33 -0.02
N SER A 190 24.57 -34.69 0.91
CA SER A 190 24.22 -35.02 2.29
C SER A 190 23.95 -33.78 3.15
N THR A 191 23.25 -34.00 4.26
CA THR A 191 23.04 -32.98 5.30
C THR A 191 24.38 -32.43 5.79
N GLU A 192 25.37 -33.32 6.01
CA GLU A 192 26.72 -32.94 6.45
C GLU A 192 27.40 -32.01 5.45
N ASN A 193 27.31 -32.30 4.14
CA ASN A 193 27.94 -31.47 3.12
C ASN A 193 27.30 -30.07 3.06
N LEU A 194 25.98 -29.97 3.13
CA LEU A 194 25.29 -28.68 3.18
C LEU A 194 25.68 -27.89 4.44
N PHE A 195 25.64 -28.55 5.60
CA PHE A 195 26.04 -27.94 6.87
C PHE A 195 27.49 -27.41 6.82
N ASN A 196 28.43 -28.21 6.33
CA ASN A 196 29.83 -27.81 6.20
C ASN A 196 30.02 -26.62 5.25
N MET A 197 29.25 -26.54 4.17
CA MET A 197 29.27 -25.38 3.26
C MET A 197 28.75 -24.11 3.93
N LEU A 198 27.64 -24.20 4.67
CA LEU A 198 27.09 -23.08 5.43
C LEU A 198 28.05 -22.58 6.51
N VAL A 199 28.70 -23.51 7.22
CA VAL A 199 29.73 -23.18 8.21
C VAL A 199 30.93 -22.53 7.53
N ALA A 200 31.40 -23.06 6.39
CA ALA A 200 32.52 -22.49 5.66
C ALA A 200 32.26 -21.03 5.23
N ASP A 201 31.06 -20.77 4.71
CA ASP A 201 30.62 -19.43 4.29
C ASP A 201 30.55 -18.47 5.48
N LEU A 202 29.87 -18.88 6.56
CA LEU A 202 29.86 -18.10 7.80
C LEU A 202 31.28 -17.82 8.34
N THR A 203 32.21 -18.78 8.20
CA THR A 203 33.58 -18.59 8.69
C THR A 203 34.44 -17.70 7.82
N ASP A 204 34.04 -17.41 6.58
CA ASP A 204 34.80 -16.57 5.66
C ASP A 204 34.73 -15.10 6.07
N ASP A 205 33.52 -14.58 6.29
CA ASP A 205 33.30 -13.16 6.58
C ASP A 205 32.27 -12.88 7.70
N ALA A 206 31.95 -13.89 8.51
CA ALA A 206 30.91 -13.84 9.54
C ALA A 206 29.48 -13.72 8.98
N VAL A 207 29.27 -13.98 7.69
CA VAL A 207 27.96 -13.87 7.04
C VAL A 207 27.71 -15.07 6.12
N ILE A 208 26.48 -15.60 6.14
CA ILE A 208 26.05 -16.60 5.16
C ILE A 208 25.50 -15.88 3.93
N ASN A 209 26.37 -15.45 3.02
CA ASN A 209 26.03 -14.64 1.84
C ASN A 209 26.52 -15.23 0.50
N GLY A 210 27.23 -16.35 0.52
CA GLY A 210 27.79 -16.99 -0.66
C GLY A 210 29.13 -16.49 -1.11
N SER A 211 29.87 -15.77 -0.26
CA SER A 211 31.21 -15.25 -0.55
C SER A 211 32.16 -16.37 -1.01
N THR A 212 31.96 -17.59 -0.52
CA THR A 212 32.75 -18.77 -0.90
C THR A 212 32.48 -19.26 -2.33
N ASN A 213 31.44 -18.75 -3.00
CA ASN A 213 30.94 -19.20 -4.31
C ASN A 213 30.59 -20.70 -4.37
N ALA A 214 30.42 -21.34 -3.22
CA ALA A 214 30.10 -22.74 -3.13
C ALA A 214 28.65 -23.01 -3.57
N LYS A 215 28.43 -24.13 -4.27
CA LYS A 215 27.09 -24.56 -4.72
C LYS A 215 26.76 -25.95 -4.21
N PHE A 216 25.57 -26.10 -3.66
CA PHE A 216 25.05 -27.38 -3.19
C PHE A 216 24.05 -27.91 -4.21
N GLY A 217 24.58 -28.63 -5.21
CA GLY A 217 23.82 -28.95 -6.42
C GLY A 217 23.49 -27.67 -7.20
N THR A 218 22.22 -27.35 -7.36
CA THR A 218 21.75 -26.11 -7.97
C THR A 218 21.49 -24.99 -6.96
N LEU A 219 21.55 -25.29 -5.65
CA LEU A 219 21.33 -24.31 -4.59
C LEU A 219 22.57 -23.42 -4.45
N ASN A 220 22.38 -22.11 -4.62
CA ASN A 220 23.39 -21.12 -4.23
C ASN A 220 23.29 -20.93 -2.71
N ILE A 221 24.44 -20.89 -2.04
CA ILE A 221 24.50 -20.54 -0.63
C ILE A 221 24.42 -19.02 -0.56
N GLU A 222 23.25 -18.44 -0.29
CA GLU A 222 23.07 -17.01 -0.04
C GLU A 222 21.91 -16.82 0.94
N ALA A 223 21.93 -15.77 1.76
CA ALA A 223 20.95 -15.55 2.82
C ALA A 223 19.49 -15.57 2.33
N SER A 224 19.19 -14.86 1.23
CA SER A 224 17.84 -14.77 0.65
C SER A 224 17.29 -16.13 0.24
N ILE A 225 18.09 -16.90 -0.49
CA ILE A 225 17.69 -18.23 -0.96
C ILE A 225 17.60 -19.19 0.22
N LEU A 226 18.61 -19.21 1.11
CA LEU A 226 18.67 -20.12 2.25
C LEU A 226 17.45 -19.95 3.17
N LYS A 227 17.10 -18.71 3.53
CA LYS A 227 15.92 -18.41 4.34
C LYS A 227 14.64 -18.93 3.69
N SER A 228 14.48 -18.73 2.38
CA SER A 228 13.32 -19.21 1.64
C SER A 228 13.23 -20.74 1.65
N VAL A 229 14.30 -21.42 1.21
CA VAL A 229 14.28 -22.89 1.10
C VAL A 229 14.16 -23.57 2.46
N LEU A 230 14.69 -22.96 3.51
CA LEU A 230 14.55 -23.48 4.87
C LEU A 230 13.13 -23.33 5.41
N ALA A 231 12.51 -22.16 5.22
CA ALA A 231 11.12 -21.94 5.59
C ALA A 231 10.17 -22.89 4.82
N ASP A 232 10.48 -23.20 3.56
CA ASP A 232 9.73 -24.16 2.75
C ASP A 232 9.96 -25.62 3.20
N ALA A 233 11.15 -25.97 3.65
CA ALA A 233 11.51 -27.34 4.05
C ALA A 233 11.01 -27.73 5.46
N ILE A 234 10.87 -26.76 6.37
CA ILE A 234 10.47 -27.00 7.77
C ILE A 234 9.13 -27.75 7.90
N PRO A 235 8.05 -27.39 7.17
CA PRO A 235 6.79 -28.15 7.22
C PRO A 235 6.90 -29.60 6.74
N GLU A 236 7.93 -29.95 5.96
CA GLU A 236 8.16 -31.32 5.48
C GLU A 236 8.83 -32.22 6.54
N VAL A 237 9.32 -31.64 7.64
CA VAL A 237 10.04 -32.39 8.69
C VAL A 237 9.11 -33.30 9.50
N SER A 238 7.87 -32.88 9.76
CA SER A 238 6.95 -33.62 10.64
C SER A 238 5.50 -33.46 10.20
N GLU A 239 4.80 -34.58 10.04
CA GLU A 239 3.35 -34.60 9.81
C GLU A 239 2.53 -34.14 11.03
N THR A 240 3.16 -33.98 12.20
CA THR A 240 2.49 -33.51 13.42
C THR A 240 2.02 -32.06 13.29
N PHE A 241 2.74 -31.25 12.50
CA PHE A 241 2.44 -29.84 12.30
C PHE A 241 2.03 -29.61 10.85
N SER A 242 0.90 -28.95 10.63
CA SER A 242 0.53 -28.50 9.29
C SER A 242 1.32 -27.23 8.91
N ALA A 243 1.38 -26.94 7.61
CA ALA A 243 1.95 -25.66 7.13
C ALA A 243 1.23 -24.44 7.74
N ALA A 244 -0.07 -24.55 8.04
CA ALA A 244 -0.82 -23.51 8.71
C ALA A 244 -0.36 -23.31 10.16
N ASP A 245 -0.07 -24.40 10.88
CA ASP A 245 0.38 -24.34 12.29
C ASP A 245 1.77 -23.68 12.43
N LEU A 246 2.60 -23.80 11.40
CA LEU A 246 3.97 -23.26 11.40
C LEU A 246 4.09 -21.91 10.69
N SER A 247 3.05 -21.46 9.98
CA SER A 247 3.08 -20.31 9.08
C SER A 247 3.77 -19.08 9.68
N GLU A 248 3.31 -18.62 10.84
CA GLU A 248 3.89 -17.47 11.55
C GLU A 248 5.40 -17.64 11.84
N TRP A 249 5.83 -18.84 12.27
CA TRP A 249 7.22 -19.10 12.59
C TRP A 249 8.10 -19.27 11.33
N THR A 250 7.58 -19.91 10.28
CA THR A 250 8.29 -20.04 9.00
C THR A 250 8.40 -18.72 8.26
N ASP A 251 7.39 -17.86 8.35
CA ASP A 251 7.44 -16.50 7.81
C ASP A 251 8.50 -15.69 8.57
N LYS A 252 8.53 -15.81 9.90
CA LYS A 252 9.62 -15.24 10.70
C LYS A 252 11.00 -15.70 10.19
N ILE A 253 11.23 -17.00 10.01
CA ILE A 253 12.51 -17.52 9.48
C ILE A 253 12.82 -16.93 8.10
N ARG A 254 11.82 -16.83 7.23
CA ARG A 254 11.99 -16.30 5.87
C ARG A 254 12.40 -14.83 5.86
N TYR A 255 11.81 -14.04 6.76
CA TYR A 255 11.89 -12.57 6.70
C TYR A 255 12.76 -11.92 7.77
N SER A 256 13.20 -12.66 8.78
CA SER A 256 14.04 -12.11 9.85
C SER A 256 15.30 -11.42 9.32
N ASP A 257 15.60 -10.28 9.94
CA ASP A 257 16.85 -9.57 9.78
C ASP A 257 17.85 -10.04 10.85
N ALA A 258 19.02 -10.50 10.41
CA ALA A 258 20.07 -10.99 11.31
C ALA A 258 21.44 -10.70 10.69
N LYS A 259 22.42 -10.29 11.52
CA LYS A 259 23.75 -9.91 11.05
C LYS A 259 24.47 -11.07 10.36
N PHE A 260 24.36 -12.28 10.92
CA PHE A 260 24.93 -13.50 10.30
C PHE A 260 24.27 -13.88 8.95
N LEU A 261 23.20 -13.19 8.54
CA LEU A 261 22.54 -13.31 7.23
C LEU A 261 22.67 -12.03 6.38
N GLY A 262 23.59 -11.13 6.73
CA GLY A 262 23.88 -9.89 5.99
C GLY A 262 22.95 -8.73 6.35
N GLY A 263 22.20 -8.88 7.43
CA GLY A 263 21.23 -7.92 7.95
C GLY A 263 21.81 -6.83 8.85
N THR A 264 20.94 -5.90 9.27
CA THR A 264 21.29 -4.84 10.23
C THR A 264 21.32 -5.33 11.68
N GLY A 265 20.65 -6.45 11.96
CA GLY A 265 20.55 -7.04 13.30
C GLY A 265 19.46 -6.42 14.16
N ALA A 266 18.47 -5.76 13.55
CA ALA A 266 17.38 -5.10 14.25
C ALA A 266 16.29 -6.05 14.78
N GLY A 267 16.44 -7.37 14.59
CA GLY A 267 15.46 -8.36 15.02
C GLY A 267 14.33 -8.56 14.01
N ILE A 268 13.20 -9.12 14.48
CA ILE A 268 12.00 -9.22 13.64
C ILE A 268 11.26 -7.90 13.63
N ASP A 269 10.92 -7.42 12.44
CA ASP A 269 9.90 -6.40 12.31
C ASP A 269 8.52 -7.03 12.41
N SER A 270 7.71 -6.54 13.35
CA SER A 270 6.36 -7.04 13.64
C SER A 270 5.31 -5.94 13.56
N GLU A 271 5.73 -4.69 13.38
CA GLU A 271 4.80 -3.61 13.11
C GLU A 271 4.33 -3.73 11.65
N LYS A 272 3.08 -3.35 11.41
CA LYS A 272 2.51 -3.42 10.06
C LYS A 272 2.65 -2.05 9.40
N PRO A 273 2.83 -2.01 8.08
CA PRO A 273 2.80 -0.74 7.36
C PRO A 273 1.48 -0.01 7.56
N ILE A 274 1.53 1.31 7.44
CA ILE A 274 0.37 2.20 7.46
C ILE A 274 0.26 2.84 6.08
N ILE A 275 -0.93 2.77 5.47
CA ILE A 275 -1.21 3.41 4.18
C ILE A 275 -2.08 4.65 4.40
N THR A 276 -1.67 5.78 3.83
CA THR A 276 -2.46 7.00 3.72
C THR A 276 -2.71 7.31 2.25
N ILE A 277 -3.96 7.17 1.81
CA ILE A 277 -4.37 7.69 0.50
C ILE A 277 -4.56 9.21 0.65
N ASN A 278 -3.99 10.01 -0.22
CA ASN A 278 -4.10 11.47 -0.18
C ASN A 278 -5.12 11.95 -1.21
N GLU A 279 -5.01 11.45 -2.45
CA GLU A 279 -5.95 11.72 -3.53
C GLU A 279 -6.41 10.42 -4.22
N PRO A 280 -7.68 10.31 -4.64
CA PRO A 280 -8.74 11.32 -4.48
C PRO A 280 -9.19 11.46 -3.02
N LYS A 281 -10.01 12.47 -2.69
CA LYS A 281 -10.66 12.55 -1.37
C LYS A 281 -11.87 11.61 -1.31
N ALA A 282 -12.24 11.23 -0.08
CA ALA A 282 -13.38 10.35 0.13
C ALA A 282 -14.67 10.97 -0.43
N ASP A 283 -15.38 10.19 -1.24
CA ASP A 283 -16.65 10.55 -1.90
C ASP A 283 -16.58 11.77 -2.83
N GLU A 284 -15.37 12.18 -3.24
CA GLU A 284 -15.19 13.29 -4.18
C GLU A 284 -15.78 12.95 -5.56
N ILE A 285 -16.40 13.94 -6.21
CA ILE A 285 -16.92 13.80 -7.57
C ILE A 285 -15.86 14.31 -8.54
N LEU A 286 -15.35 13.40 -9.36
CA LEU A 286 -14.20 13.60 -10.24
C LEU A 286 -14.62 13.60 -11.71
N PHE A 287 -13.88 14.36 -12.51
CA PHE A 287 -14.00 14.41 -13.97
C PHE A 287 -12.68 14.90 -14.59
N GLY A 288 -12.42 14.55 -15.85
CA GLY A 288 -11.21 14.92 -16.57
C GLY A 288 -9.98 14.12 -16.13
N THR A 289 -8.85 14.79 -15.92
CA THR A 289 -7.62 14.15 -15.43
C THR A 289 -7.66 14.09 -13.91
N VAL A 290 -7.54 12.87 -13.37
CA VAL A 290 -7.64 12.59 -11.94
C VAL A 290 -6.29 12.09 -11.43
N SER A 291 -5.78 12.76 -10.40
CA SER A 291 -4.56 12.35 -9.71
C SER A 291 -4.88 11.32 -8.61
N VAL A 292 -4.03 10.31 -8.50
CA VAL A 292 -4.02 9.33 -7.42
C VAL A 292 -2.70 9.47 -6.69
N SER A 293 -2.76 9.79 -5.41
CA SER A 293 -1.55 9.88 -4.59
C SER A 293 -1.77 9.17 -3.26
N ALA A 294 -0.78 8.41 -2.83
CA ALA A 294 -0.79 7.71 -1.56
C ALA A 294 0.63 7.55 -1.02
N GLU A 295 0.74 7.34 0.27
CA GLU A 295 1.99 7.06 0.97
C GLU A 295 1.83 5.83 1.87
N ALA A 296 2.89 5.05 2.00
CA ALA A 296 3.01 3.96 2.94
C ALA A 296 4.19 4.22 3.87
N THR A 297 3.98 4.07 5.17
CA THR A 297 5.02 4.26 6.18
C THR A 297 5.13 3.02 7.05
N ASP A 298 6.36 2.72 7.48
CA ASP A 298 6.67 1.61 8.36
C ASP A 298 7.88 1.98 9.23
N ASN A 299 8.06 1.31 10.36
CA ASN A 299 9.16 1.55 11.30
C ASN A 299 10.52 1.07 10.77
N VAL A 300 10.56 0.06 9.91
CA VAL A 300 11.81 -0.46 9.33
C VAL A 300 11.90 -0.16 7.84
N GLN A 301 10.99 -0.68 7.02
CA GLN A 301 11.04 -0.49 5.57
C GLN A 301 9.72 -0.80 4.85
N ILE A 302 9.54 -0.19 3.68
CA ILE A 302 8.55 -0.62 2.69
C ILE A 302 9.27 -1.36 1.57
N LYS A 303 8.85 -2.58 1.26
CA LYS A 303 9.41 -3.42 0.19
C LYS A 303 8.62 -3.33 -1.10
N SER A 304 7.30 -3.20 -1.01
CA SER A 304 6.45 -2.94 -2.16
C SER A 304 5.24 -2.11 -1.76
N PHE A 305 4.86 -1.20 -2.64
CA PHE A 305 3.63 -0.42 -2.51
C PHE A 305 3.02 -0.24 -3.89
N VAL A 306 1.75 -0.60 -4.03
CA VAL A 306 1.03 -0.53 -5.30
C VAL A 306 -0.39 -0.07 -5.07
N CYS A 307 -0.92 0.76 -5.96
CA CYS A 307 -2.33 1.12 -5.98
C CYS A 307 -2.96 0.77 -7.33
N ALA A 308 -4.24 0.41 -7.30
CA ALA A 308 -5.04 0.10 -8.47
C ALA A 308 -6.49 0.54 -8.29
N LEU A 309 -7.16 0.84 -9.40
CA LEU A 309 -8.61 1.04 -9.41
C LEU A 309 -9.33 -0.32 -9.30
N VAL A 310 -10.38 -0.37 -8.51
CA VAL A 310 -11.16 -1.60 -8.26
C VAL A 310 -12.24 -1.75 -9.32
N GLY A 311 -12.26 -2.90 -9.99
CA GLY A 311 -13.30 -3.26 -10.95
C GLY A 311 -12.75 -3.87 -12.24
N GLU A 312 -13.65 -4.32 -13.11
CA GLU A 312 -13.27 -4.86 -14.41
C GLU A 312 -12.97 -3.74 -15.41
N ASN A 313 -11.98 -3.97 -16.28
CA ASN A 313 -11.58 -3.05 -17.37
C ASN A 313 -11.18 -1.65 -16.90
N MET A 314 -10.68 -1.50 -15.67
CA MET A 314 -10.15 -0.24 -15.18
C MET A 314 -8.80 0.09 -15.85
N PRO A 315 -8.51 1.37 -16.13
CA PRO A 315 -7.19 1.77 -16.61
C PRO A 315 -6.13 1.41 -15.57
N LYS A 316 -4.97 0.97 -16.06
CA LYS A 316 -3.82 0.71 -15.20
C LYS A 316 -3.30 2.04 -14.69
N LEU A 317 -3.05 2.12 -13.39
CA LEU A 317 -2.31 3.23 -12.79
C LEU A 317 -0.81 2.96 -12.98
N GLU A 318 -0.12 3.88 -13.63
CA GLU A 318 1.33 3.84 -13.79
C GLU A 318 1.95 4.74 -12.73
N ASP A 319 2.69 4.13 -11.81
CA ASP A 319 3.38 4.86 -10.76
C ASP A 319 4.56 5.65 -11.35
N THR A 320 4.58 6.95 -11.06
CA THR A 320 5.64 7.88 -11.46
C THR A 320 6.60 8.20 -10.31
N SER A 321 6.41 7.60 -9.14
CA SER A 321 7.30 7.75 -8.00
C SER A 321 8.57 6.90 -8.17
N ASP A 322 9.73 7.49 -7.85
CA ASP A 322 10.99 6.75 -7.70
C ASP A 322 11.17 6.17 -6.27
N ASP A 323 10.31 6.57 -5.33
CA ASP A 323 10.32 6.13 -3.94
C ASP A 323 9.30 5.01 -3.74
N VAL A 324 9.75 3.84 -3.26
CA VAL A 324 8.94 2.64 -3.01
C VAL A 324 7.85 2.86 -1.94
N SER A 325 7.96 3.90 -1.12
CA SER A 325 6.99 4.26 -0.08
C SER A 325 5.93 5.26 -0.55
N LEU A 326 6.06 5.81 -1.76
CA LEU A 326 5.13 6.77 -2.32
C LEU A 326 4.54 6.21 -3.61
N PHE A 327 3.27 6.50 -3.86
CA PHE A 327 2.59 6.16 -5.10
C PHE A 327 1.99 7.42 -5.71
N ASN A 328 2.34 7.71 -6.96
CA ASN A 328 1.77 8.82 -7.71
C ASN A 328 1.37 8.36 -9.11
N ALA A 329 0.12 8.54 -9.48
CA ALA A 329 -0.36 8.23 -10.83
C ALA A 329 -1.45 9.23 -11.25
N GLU A 330 -1.73 9.27 -12.55
CA GLU A 330 -2.89 9.98 -13.09
C GLU A 330 -3.67 9.07 -14.02
N PHE A 331 -4.99 9.26 -14.07
CA PHE A 331 -5.82 8.62 -15.08
C PHE A 331 -6.88 9.59 -15.62
N ASN A 332 -7.34 9.34 -16.84
CA ASN A 332 -8.44 10.08 -17.43
C ASN A 332 -9.77 9.43 -17.04
N SER A 333 -10.63 10.15 -16.32
CA SER A 333 -11.92 9.65 -15.87
C SER A 333 -12.86 9.28 -17.01
N ALA A 334 -12.66 9.81 -18.22
CA ALA A 334 -13.44 9.43 -19.40
C ALA A 334 -13.19 7.97 -19.84
N LEU A 335 -12.15 7.31 -19.31
CA LEU A 335 -11.85 5.90 -19.55
C LEU A 335 -12.65 4.96 -18.63
N ILE A 336 -13.37 5.49 -17.64
CA ILE A 336 -14.21 4.70 -16.72
C ILE A 336 -15.66 5.19 -16.73
N PRO A 337 -16.65 4.30 -16.49
CA PRO A 337 -18.06 4.69 -16.47
C PRO A 337 -18.38 5.69 -15.36
N ASP A 338 -19.43 6.49 -15.53
CA ASP A 338 -19.96 7.32 -14.45
C ASP A 338 -20.53 6.44 -13.31
N GLY A 339 -20.33 6.88 -12.06
CA GLY A 339 -20.76 6.12 -10.88
C GLY A 339 -19.73 6.12 -9.75
N THR A 340 -19.95 5.30 -8.74
CA THR A 340 -19.04 5.12 -7.60
C THR A 340 -17.95 4.12 -7.96
N HIS A 341 -16.70 4.47 -7.67
CA HIS A 341 -15.50 3.66 -7.85
C HIS A 341 -14.63 3.73 -6.60
N SER A 342 -13.55 2.95 -6.59
CA SER A 342 -12.56 3.03 -5.53
C SER A 342 -11.14 2.79 -6.03
N VAL A 343 -10.18 3.37 -5.34
CA VAL A 343 -8.76 3.03 -5.43
C VAL A 343 -8.41 2.15 -4.24
N LYS A 344 -7.73 1.03 -4.50
CA LYS A 344 -7.20 0.12 -3.50
C LYS A 344 -5.68 0.15 -3.57
N CYS A 345 -5.05 0.34 -2.42
CA CYS A 345 -3.61 0.34 -2.26
C CYS A 345 -3.20 -0.83 -1.36
N THR A 346 -2.09 -1.47 -1.69
CA THR A 346 -1.51 -2.60 -0.96
C THR A 346 -0.04 -2.30 -0.69
N ALA A 347 0.37 -2.36 0.57
CA ALA A 347 1.75 -2.17 1.01
C ALA A 347 2.27 -3.43 1.70
N SER A 348 3.56 -3.70 1.52
CA SER A 348 4.28 -4.76 2.22
C SER A 348 5.66 -4.29 2.67
N ASP A 349 6.03 -4.62 3.89
CA ASP A 349 7.38 -4.47 4.47
C ASP A 349 8.30 -5.66 4.12
N GLY A 350 7.72 -6.75 3.60
CA GLY A 350 8.35 -8.04 3.32
C GLY A 350 7.85 -9.19 4.19
N THR A 351 7.28 -8.90 5.37
CA THR A 351 6.73 -9.85 6.36
C THR A 351 5.21 -9.73 6.45
N ASN A 352 4.68 -8.51 6.45
CA ASN A 352 3.27 -8.17 6.52
C ASN A 352 2.76 -7.62 5.18
N ILE A 353 1.45 -7.74 4.98
CA ILE A 353 0.72 -7.10 3.89
C ILE A 353 -0.49 -6.41 4.48
N VAL A 354 -0.68 -5.14 4.12
CA VAL A 354 -1.84 -4.34 4.50
C VAL A 354 -2.51 -3.76 3.26
N GLU A 355 -3.81 -3.51 3.37
CA GLU A 355 -4.60 -2.93 2.29
C GLU A 355 -5.40 -1.73 2.82
N ALA A 356 -5.50 -0.69 2.00
CA ALA A 356 -6.38 0.45 2.24
C ALA A 356 -7.17 0.75 0.97
N GLU A 357 -8.41 1.22 1.13
CA GLU A 357 -9.28 1.53 0.01
C GLU A 357 -9.94 2.89 0.20
N ARG A 358 -10.16 3.60 -0.90
CA ARG A 358 -10.87 4.87 -0.90
C ARG A 358 -11.88 4.96 -2.03
N SER A 359 -13.11 5.29 -1.66
CA SER A 359 -14.20 5.52 -2.60
C SER A 359 -14.20 6.95 -3.14
N PHE A 360 -14.54 7.09 -4.42
CA PHE A 360 -14.82 8.34 -5.11
C PHE A 360 -15.95 8.14 -6.14
N LYS A 361 -16.43 9.22 -6.75
CA LYS A 361 -17.46 9.20 -7.79
C LYS A 361 -16.95 9.82 -9.07
N VAL A 362 -17.37 9.29 -10.20
CA VAL A 362 -17.08 9.85 -11.53
C VAL A 362 -18.36 10.35 -12.15
N SER A 363 -18.29 11.56 -12.72
CA SER A 363 -19.40 12.16 -13.46
C SER A 363 -18.88 12.95 -14.67
N ASN A 364 -18.61 12.21 -15.75
CA ASN A 364 -18.22 12.75 -17.05
C ASN A 364 -19.42 13.21 -17.88
N SER A 365 -20.63 12.78 -17.55
CA SER A 365 -21.84 13.01 -18.35
C SER A 365 -22.99 13.48 -17.47
N ASN A 366 -23.41 14.73 -17.69
CA ASN A 366 -24.41 15.42 -16.89
C ASN A 366 -25.57 15.86 -17.76
N LYS A 367 -26.79 15.73 -17.22
CA LYS A 367 -28.01 16.07 -17.96
C LYS A 367 -28.22 17.57 -18.02
N VAL A 368 -28.55 18.05 -19.22
CA VAL A 368 -28.95 19.44 -19.45
C VAL A 368 -30.29 19.46 -20.14
N ALA A 369 -31.32 19.89 -19.41
CA ALA A 369 -32.64 20.14 -19.98
C ALA A 369 -32.59 21.43 -20.82
N LEU A 370 -33.18 21.39 -22.02
CA LEU A 370 -33.19 22.49 -22.96
C LEU A 370 -34.57 23.15 -22.96
N LYS A 371 -34.62 24.47 -22.76
CA LYS A 371 -35.87 25.22 -22.79
C LYS A 371 -35.68 26.54 -23.52
N ALA A 372 -36.50 26.81 -24.52
CA ALA A 372 -36.44 28.05 -25.31
C ALA A 372 -37.78 28.79 -25.27
N TYR A 373 -37.73 30.12 -25.19
CA TYR A 373 -38.91 30.99 -25.10
C TYR A 373 -38.67 32.26 -25.91
N ILE A 374 -39.67 32.68 -26.69
CA ILE A 374 -39.73 34.06 -27.20
C ILE A 374 -40.47 34.91 -26.17
N THR A 375 -41.75 34.61 -25.99
CA THR A 375 -42.57 35.05 -24.84
C THR A 375 -43.22 33.83 -24.20
N ASN A 376 -43.83 32.98 -25.03
CA ASN A 376 -44.26 31.62 -24.71
C ASN A 376 -43.20 30.60 -25.18
N PRO A 377 -43.31 29.31 -24.79
CA PRO A 377 -42.38 28.27 -25.22
C PRO A 377 -42.22 28.26 -26.75
N LEU A 378 -40.97 28.25 -27.19
CA LEU A 378 -40.60 27.97 -28.57
C LEU A 378 -40.45 26.45 -28.69
N VAL A 379 -41.15 25.84 -29.64
CA VAL A 379 -41.16 24.38 -29.87
C VAL A 379 -40.79 24.05 -31.32
N ASP A 380 -40.61 22.77 -31.63
CA ASP A 380 -40.32 22.27 -32.98
C ASP A 380 -39.09 22.94 -33.64
N TRP A 381 -38.01 23.12 -32.86
CA TRP A 381 -36.77 23.73 -33.34
C TRP A 381 -36.16 22.93 -34.50
N ASP A 382 -35.63 23.63 -35.51
CA ASP A 382 -34.93 23.00 -36.64
C ASP A 382 -33.64 22.29 -36.16
N SER A 383 -32.90 22.94 -35.26
CA SER A 383 -31.72 22.37 -34.65
C SER A 383 -31.31 23.04 -33.34
N VAL A 384 -30.55 22.32 -32.53
CA VAL A 384 -29.76 22.87 -31.43
C VAL A 384 -28.30 22.55 -31.65
N THR A 385 -27.44 23.56 -31.55
CA THR A 385 -25.99 23.41 -31.67
C THR A 385 -25.31 23.86 -30.37
N VAL A 386 -24.43 23.01 -29.85
CA VAL A 386 -23.66 23.27 -28.63
C VAL A 386 -22.23 23.61 -29.00
N TYR A 387 -21.72 24.67 -28.40
CA TYR A 387 -20.34 25.14 -28.51
C TYR A 387 -19.69 25.15 -27.14
N ASP A 388 -18.41 24.81 -27.08
CA ASP A 388 -17.60 24.94 -25.86
C ASP A 388 -17.23 26.41 -25.57
N GLU A 389 -16.43 26.63 -24.54
CA GLU A 389 -15.96 27.97 -24.16
C GLU A 389 -15.11 28.66 -25.23
N ASN A 390 -14.48 27.88 -26.12
CA ASN A 390 -13.63 28.31 -27.22
C ASN A 390 -14.42 28.48 -28.54
N ASP A 391 -15.76 28.43 -28.48
CA ASP A 391 -16.67 28.49 -29.62
C ASP A 391 -16.44 27.36 -30.64
N SER A 392 -15.84 26.24 -30.23
CA SER A 392 -15.75 25.03 -31.04
C SER A 392 -17.04 24.22 -30.92
N LYS A 393 -17.55 23.73 -32.05
CA LYS A 393 -18.79 22.95 -32.09
C LYS A 393 -18.58 21.59 -31.42
N VAL A 394 -19.34 21.33 -30.36
CA VAL A 394 -19.31 20.08 -29.57
C VAL A 394 -20.38 19.11 -30.06
N GLN A 395 -21.59 19.59 -30.29
CA GLN A 395 -22.74 18.76 -30.65
C GLN A 395 -23.72 19.50 -31.55
N SER A 396 -24.44 18.77 -32.40
CA SER A 396 -25.58 19.27 -33.20
C SER A 396 -26.70 18.25 -33.10
N LEU A 397 -27.91 18.70 -32.77
CA LEU A 397 -29.08 17.84 -32.66
C LEU A 397 -30.26 18.44 -33.43
N SER A 398 -31.16 17.56 -33.86
CA SER A 398 -32.52 17.89 -34.29
C SER A 398 -33.46 17.05 -33.43
N PHE A 399 -34.55 17.65 -32.96
CA PHE A 399 -35.51 17.01 -32.05
C PHE A 399 -36.80 16.66 -32.79
N GLU A 400 -37.45 15.58 -32.39
CA GLU A 400 -38.83 15.28 -32.81
C GLU A 400 -39.83 15.85 -31.79
N ALA A 401 -41.04 16.19 -32.26
CA ALA A 401 -42.03 17.03 -31.57
C ALA A 401 -42.62 16.49 -30.24
N SER A 402 -42.14 15.36 -29.70
CA SER A 402 -42.75 14.68 -28.54
C SER A 402 -41.82 14.40 -27.36
N GLU A 403 -40.58 14.88 -27.36
CA GLU A 403 -39.64 14.66 -26.25
C GLU A 403 -39.35 15.94 -25.46
N ASP A 404 -39.25 15.83 -24.13
CA ASP A 404 -38.63 16.86 -23.30
C ASP A 404 -37.13 16.91 -23.66
N PRO A 405 -36.65 17.97 -24.35
CA PRO A 405 -35.35 17.90 -25.00
C PRO A 405 -34.23 17.99 -23.96
N GLU A 406 -33.50 16.88 -23.77
CA GLU A 406 -32.35 16.76 -22.89
C GLU A 406 -31.08 16.41 -23.69
N ILE A 407 -29.94 16.93 -23.26
CA ILE A 407 -28.62 16.56 -23.77
C ILE A 407 -27.69 16.15 -22.63
N LEU A 408 -26.63 15.43 -22.97
CA LEU A 408 -25.58 15.03 -22.03
C LEU A 408 -24.31 15.82 -22.34
N LEU A 409 -23.80 16.54 -21.34
CA LEU A 409 -22.58 17.33 -21.45
C LEU A 409 -21.62 16.99 -20.31
N ALA A 410 -20.32 17.06 -20.60
CA ALA A 410 -19.30 17.02 -19.56
C ALA A 410 -19.37 18.26 -18.67
N PRO A 411 -18.80 18.23 -17.46
CA PRO A 411 -18.67 19.43 -16.65
C PRO A 411 -17.89 20.52 -17.40
N GLY A 412 -18.44 21.74 -17.45
CA GLY A 412 -17.90 22.82 -18.26
C GLY A 412 -18.90 23.93 -18.52
N THR A 413 -18.49 24.95 -19.30
CA THR A 413 -19.37 26.05 -19.71
C THR A 413 -19.62 25.99 -21.20
N TYR A 414 -20.89 26.03 -21.61
CA TYR A 414 -21.30 25.84 -22.99
C TYR A 414 -22.19 26.97 -23.48
N ARG A 415 -22.03 27.35 -24.74
CA ARG A 415 -22.97 28.19 -25.48
C ARG A 415 -23.88 27.31 -26.32
N ILE A 416 -25.19 27.48 -26.19
CA ILE A 416 -26.20 26.67 -26.88
C ILE A 416 -27.01 27.57 -27.80
N VAL A 417 -27.13 27.16 -29.06
CA VAL A 417 -27.83 27.90 -30.12
C VAL A 417 -29.02 27.08 -30.59
N PHE A 418 -30.21 27.63 -30.41
CA PHE A 418 -31.49 27.09 -30.88
C PHE A 418 -31.82 27.79 -32.19
N ALA A 419 -32.12 27.04 -33.25
CA ALA A 419 -32.48 27.60 -34.55
C ALA A 419 -33.89 27.15 -34.94
N GLY A 420 -34.69 28.06 -35.47
CA GLY A 420 -36.02 27.73 -35.97
C GLY A 420 -37.06 27.47 -34.87
N GLY A 421 -38.27 27.13 -35.29
CA GLY A 421 -39.36 26.68 -34.43
C GLY A 421 -40.63 27.50 -34.54
N TYR A 422 -41.56 27.23 -33.64
CA TYR A 422 -42.87 27.87 -33.59
C TYR A 422 -43.21 28.29 -32.15
N TYR A 423 -43.89 29.42 -32.00
CA TYR A 423 -44.37 29.87 -30.70
C TYR A 423 -45.72 30.58 -30.84
N ASN A 424 -46.49 30.59 -29.76
CA ASN A 424 -47.78 31.28 -29.74
C ASN A 424 -47.55 32.71 -29.24
N PRO A 425 -47.85 33.75 -30.04
CA PRO A 425 -47.68 35.14 -29.63
C PRO A 425 -48.70 35.56 -28.56
N VAL A 426 -48.38 36.61 -27.79
CA VAL A 426 -49.28 37.17 -26.79
C VAL A 426 -50.18 38.27 -27.37
N PHE A 427 -49.66 39.06 -28.30
CA PHE A 427 -50.34 40.27 -28.79
C PHE A 427 -50.85 40.18 -30.24
N LEU A 428 -50.64 39.04 -30.90
CA LEU A 428 -51.11 38.80 -32.25
C LEU A 428 -52.27 37.78 -32.23
N PRO A 429 -53.26 37.93 -33.11
CA PRO A 429 -54.43 37.05 -33.15
C PRO A 429 -54.13 35.66 -33.75
N GLU A 430 -52.89 35.40 -34.17
CA GLU A 430 -52.47 34.12 -34.73
C GLU A 430 -52.28 33.06 -33.64
N GLU A 431 -52.71 31.83 -33.92
CA GLU A 431 -52.56 30.72 -32.96
C GLU A 431 -51.11 30.26 -32.84
N SER A 432 -50.25 30.48 -33.85
CA SER A 432 -48.83 30.10 -33.85
C SER A 432 -48.04 30.88 -34.92
N ILE A 433 -46.85 31.37 -34.57
CA ILE A 433 -45.92 32.09 -35.46
C ILE A 433 -44.65 31.29 -35.65
N LYS A 434 -44.17 31.24 -36.90
CA LYS A 434 -42.87 30.68 -37.25
C LYS A 434 -41.74 31.62 -36.82
N PHE A 435 -40.79 31.09 -36.07
CA PHE A 435 -39.53 31.77 -35.72
C PHE A 435 -38.43 31.23 -36.62
N ASP A 436 -37.97 32.03 -37.59
CA ASP A 436 -36.95 31.63 -38.58
C ASP A 436 -35.50 31.99 -38.16
N SER A 437 -35.29 32.49 -36.94
CA SER A 437 -33.98 32.98 -36.46
C SER A 437 -33.36 32.07 -35.39
N LYS A 438 -32.44 32.62 -34.58
CA LYS A 438 -31.68 31.89 -33.56
C LYS A 438 -31.83 32.50 -32.18
N LEU A 439 -31.93 31.64 -31.17
CA LEU A 439 -31.73 32.02 -29.77
C LEU A 439 -30.43 31.45 -29.26
N GLU A 440 -29.65 32.26 -28.57
CA GLU A 440 -28.39 31.86 -27.93
C GLU A 440 -28.51 31.94 -26.41
N THR A 441 -27.89 30.99 -25.72
CA THR A 441 -27.78 31.00 -24.26
C THR A 441 -26.49 30.35 -23.81
N ARG A 442 -26.15 30.52 -22.53
CA ARG A 442 -24.99 29.91 -21.90
C ARG A 442 -25.39 29.17 -20.64
N VAL A 443 -24.82 27.98 -20.46
CA VAL A 443 -25.08 27.11 -19.31
C VAL A 443 -23.75 26.64 -18.72
N SER A 444 -23.69 26.58 -17.39
CA SER A 444 -22.58 25.96 -16.66
C SER A 444 -23.06 24.60 -16.14
N VAL A 445 -22.32 23.56 -16.47
CA VAL A 445 -22.58 22.17 -16.11
C VAL A 445 -21.56 21.76 -15.06
N LYS A 446 -22.01 21.27 -13.92
CA LYS A 446 -21.15 20.78 -12.85
C LYS A 446 -21.21 19.25 -12.78
N ALA A 447 -20.13 18.65 -12.31
CA ALA A 447 -20.06 17.21 -12.12
C ALA A 447 -21.10 16.74 -11.08
N GLY A 448 -21.89 15.73 -11.44
CA GLY A 448 -22.92 15.14 -10.60
C GLY A 448 -24.21 15.96 -10.49
N GLU A 449 -24.35 17.06 -11.24
CA GLU A 449 -25.52 17.94 -11.18
C GLU A 449 -26.27 17.99 -12.52
N ASN A 450 -27.60 18.02 -12.45
CA ASN A 450 -28.43 18.34 -13.62
C ASN A 450 -28.48 19.86 -13.81
N ALA A 451 -28.37 20.31 -15.04
CA ALA A 451 -28.52 21.72 -15.41
C ALA A 451 -29.76 21.95 -16.29
N THR A 452 -30.14 23.21 -16.45
CA THR A 452 -31.19 23.61 -17.40
C THR A 452 -30.72 24.85 -18.15
N ALA A 453 -30.80 24.80 -19.48
CA ALA A 453 -30.48 25.91 -20.36
C ALA A 453 -31.77 26.63 -20.76
N TYR A 454 -31.90 27.89 -20.35
CA TYR A 454 -33.00 28.77 -20.75
C TYR A 454 -32.53 29.70 -21.87
N ALA A 455 -33.08 29.57 -23.07
CA ALA A 455 -32.79 30.44 -24.21
C ALA A 455 -33.95 31.40 -24.48
N THR A 456 -33.65 32.69 -24.51
CA THR A 456 -34.60 33.77 -24.78
C THR A 456 -33.97 34.88 -25.62
N PRO A 457 -34.75 35.83 -26.15
CA PRO A 457 -34.20 37.04 -26.76
C PRO A 457 -33.21 37.79 -25.85
N ILE A 458 -33.42 37.77 -24.53
CA ILE A 458 -32.54 38.44 -23.56
C ILE A 458 -31.23 37.68 -23.37
N THR A 459 -31.26 36.35 -23.25
CA THR A 459 -30.00 35.58 -23.19
C THR A 459 -29.22 35.68 -24.50
N THR A 460 -29.92 35.78 -25.63
CA THR A 460 -29.31 35.97 -26.95
C THR A 460 -28.60 37.32 -27.02
N LEU A 461 -29.26 38.40 -26.57
CA LEU A 461 -28.65 39.71 -26.44
C LEU A 461 -27.40 39.67 -25.55
N ARG A 462 -27.46 38.93 -24.42
CA ARG A 462 -26.29 38.75 -23.55
C ARG A 462 -25.13 38.11 -24.28
N GLU A 463 -25.36 37.04 -25.03
CA GLU A 463 -24.28 36.36 -25.78
C GLU A 463 -23.67 37.26 -26.87
N HIS A 464 -24.45 38.14 -27.50
CA HIS A 464 -23.90 39.15 -28.41
C HIS A 464 -23.03 40.18 -27.69
N LEU A 465 -23.50 40.72 -26.55
CA LEU A 465 -22.73 41.67 -25.74
C LEU A 465 -21.45 41.02 -25.20
N LEU A 466 -21.54 39.78 -24.72
CA LEU A 466 -20.42 39.02 -24.21
C LEU A 466 -19.32 38.87 -25.27
N ARG A 467 -19.69 38.43 -26.48
CA ARG A 467 -18.75 38.31 -27.61
C ARG A 467 -18.13 39.66 -27.99
N ALA A 468 -18.91 40.73 -28.01
CA ALA A 468 -18.40 42.07 -28.30
C ALA A 468 -17.38 42.52 -27.23
N LEU A 469 -17.71 42.33 -25.95
CA LEU A 469 -16.84 42.68 -24.82
C LEU A 469 -15.55 41.87 -24.79
N ARG A 470 -15.57 40.58 -25.20
CA ARG A 470 -14.36 39.74 -25.29
C ARG A 470 -13.32 40.26 -26.29
N THR A 471 -13.72 41.12 -27.23
CA THR A 471 -12.79 41.77 -28.18
C THR A 471 -12.17 43.07 -27.63
N THR A 472 -12.58 43.49 -26.44
CA THR A 472 -12.15 44.73 -25.78
C THR A 472 -11.28 44.39 -24.55
N PRO A 473 -10.23 45.17 -24.22
CA PRO A 473 -9.38 44.91 -23.06
C PRO A 473 -10.06 45.33 -21.75
N ILE A 474 -11.12 44.62 -21.37
CA ILE A 474 -11.90 44.82 -20.14
C ILE A 474 -11.89 43.53 -19.33
N GLU A 475 -11.67 43.62 -18.02
CA GLU A 475 -11.74 42.48 -17.10
C GLU A 475 -13.19 42.14 -16.76
N LYS A 476 -13.45 40.91 -16.28
CA LYS A 476 -14.78 40.47 -15.81
C LYS A 476 -15.90 40.62 -16.86
N VAL A 477 -15.57 40.28 -18.10
CA VAL A 477 -16.47 40.38 -19.26
C VAL A 477 -17.84 39.73 -19.02
N ASP A 478 -17.87 38.58 -18.33
CA ASP A 478 -19.10 37.86 -17.98
C ASP A 478 -20.02 38.65 -17.05
N GLU A 479 -19.48 39.24 -15.98
CA GLU A 479 -20.21 40.13 -15.06
C GLU A 479 -20.71 41.36 -15.82
N LYS A 480 -19.84 41.99 -16.64
CA LYS A 480 -20.20 43.21 -17.35
C LYS A 480 -21.28 43.01 -18.41
N SER A 481 -21.26 41.88 -19.11
CA SER A 481 -22.31 41.52 -20.07
C SER A 481 -23.69 41.40 -19.42
N PHE A 482 -23.73 40.99 -18.15
CA PHE A 482 -24.96 40.89 -17.38
C PHE A 482 -25.43 42.27 -16.92
N GLU A 483 -24.55 43.08 -16.35
CA GLU A 483 -24.85 44.45 -15.90
C GLU A 483 -25.42 45.31 -17.03
N LEU A 484 -24.85 45.24 -18.23
CA LEU A 484 -25.33 46.02 -19.38
C LEU A 484 -26.79 45.71 -19.76
N ILE A 485 -27.31 44.55 -19.40
CA ILE A 485 -28.73 44.20 -19.60
C ILE A 485 -29.54 44.55 -18.35
N SER A 486 -29.05 44.14 -17.18
CA SER A 486 -29.81 44.25 -15.94
C SER A 486 -29.96 45.71 -15.49
N GLU A 487 -28.96 46.58 -15.66
CA GLU A 487 -29.05 48.02 -15.33
C GLU A 487 -30.16 48.75 -16.12
N HIS A 488 -30.53 48.26 -17.30
CA HIS A 488 -31.61 48.81 -18.11
C HIS A 488 -33.00 48.26 -17.76
N ILE A 489 -33.08 47.22 -16.93
CA ILE A 489 -34.34 46.56 -16.55
C ILE A 489 -34.55 46.63 -15.03
N ASP A 490 -33.74 45.88 -14.29
CA ASP A 490 -33.68 45.77 -12.83
C ASP A 490 -32.31 45.16 -12.48
N ARG A 491 -31.60 45.70 -11.49
CA ARG A 491 -30.20 45.32 -11.18
C ARG A 491 -30.05 43.81 -10.97
N ASP A 492 -31.05 43.20 -10.35
CA ASP A 492 -31.05 41.80 -9.93
C ASP A 492 -31.91 40.93 -10.89
N PHE A 493 -32.07 41.35 -12.16
CA PHE A 493 -32.96 40.69 -13.13
C PHE A 493 -32.52 39.27 -13.51
N PRO A 494 -33.40 38.26 -13.43
CA PRO A 494 -33.04 36.85 -13.55
C PRO A 494 -33.11 36.34 -15.00
N ILE A 495 -32.02 36.41 -15.75
CA ILE A 495 -32.02 36.03 -17.18
C ILE A 495 -31.96 34.52 -17.45
N TYR A 496 -31.63 33.69 -16.45
CA TYR A 496 -31.46 32.23 -16.57
C TYR A 496 -32.52 31.43 -15.82
N ILE A 497 -33.76 31.92 -15.81
CA ILE A 497 -34.90 31.21 -15.22
C ILE A 497 -36.03 31.06 -16.24
N GLU A 498 -36.96 30.15 -15.96
CA GLU A 498 -38.15 29.95 -16.78
C GLU A 498 -39.07 31.18 -16.78
N PRO A 499 -39.36 31.82 -17.92
CA PRO A 499 -40.34 32.90 -17.97
C PRO A 499 -41.76 32.32 -17.84
N LEU A 500 -42.52 32.78 -16.84
CA LEU A 500 -43.86 32.27 -16.55
C LEU A 500 -44.86 33.40 -16.31
N SER A 501 -45.95 33.39 -17.07
CA SER A 501 -47.10 34.27 -16.81
C SER A 501 -47.80 33.85 -15.51
N LYS A 502 -47.86 34.77 -14.55
CA LYS A 502 -48.48 34.53 -13.23
C LYS A 502 -49.33 35.74 -12.83
N ASN A 503 -50.36 35.48 -12.03
CA ASN A 503 -51.23 36.51 -11.45
C ASN A 503 -50.58 37.30 -10.31
N GLN A 504 -49.32 36.99 -9.97
CA GLN A 504 -48.51 37.68 -8.96
C GLN A 504 -47.15 38.03 -9.58
N LEU A 505 -46.61 39.20 -9.20
CA LEU A 505 -45.30 39.66 -9.66
C LEU A 505 -44.19 38.89 -8.92
N THR A 506 -43.74 37.79 -9.51
CA THR A 506 -42.53 37.02 -9.13
C THR A 506 -41.40 37.27 -10.14
N GLU A 507 -40.18 36.84 -9.81
CA GLU A 507 -39.01 36.87 -10.71
C GLU A 507 -39.29 36.26 -12.10
N ASN A 508 -39.88 35.06 -12.18
CA ASN A 508 -40.28 34.44 -13.46
C ASN A 508 -41.29 35.29 -14.26
N SER A 509 -42.21 35.99 -13.57
CA SER A 509 -43.22 36.82 -14.21
C SER A 509 -42.66 38.17 -14.65
N LYS A 510 -41.71 38.75 -13.92
CA LYS A 510 -40.96 39.93 -14.36
C LYS A 510 -40.24 39.61 -15.66
N TYR A 511 -39.58 38.44 -15.74
CA TYR A 511 -38.92 38.00 -16.95
C TYR A 511 -39.92 37.86 -18.12
N TYR A 512 -41.04 37.18 -17.88
CA TYR A 512 -42.11 37.06 -18.86
C TYR A 512 -42.62 38.42 -19.37
N PHE A 513 -42.85 39.40 -18.49
CA PHE A 513 -43.34 40.73 -18.89
C PHE A 513 -42.33 41.49 -19.75
N VAL A 514 -41.03 41.36 -19.49
CA VAL A 514 -39.99 41.96 -20.35
C VAL A 514 -40.02 41.35 -21.75
N LEU A 515 -40.13 40.02 -21.84
CA LEU A 515 -40.24 39.33 -23.13
C LEU A 515 -41.51 39.76 -23.89
N ALA A 516 -42.65 39.78 -23.20
CA ALA A 516 -43.92 40.25 -23.77
C ALA A 516 -43.83 41.72 -24.23
N ALA A 517 -43.13 42.60 -23.49
CA ALA A 517 -42.93 43.99 -23.89
C ALA A 517 -42.08 44.11 -25.17
N LEU A 518 -41.05 43.28 -25.33
CA LEU A 518 -40.27 43.22 -26.57
C LEU A 518 -41.12 42.76 -27.75
N GLU A 519 -41.95 41.74 -27.56
CA GLU A 519 -42.90 41.28 -28.58
C GLU A 519 -43.89 42.39 -28.96
N ARG A 520 -44.47 43.10 -27.97
CA ARG A 520 -45.37 44.22 -28.22
C ARG A 520 -44.68 45.36 -28.96
N LEU A 521 -43.43 45.66 -28.62
CA LEU A 521 -42.63 46.67 -29.32
C LEU A 521 -42.44 46.28 -30.79
N ALA A 522 -42.13 45.01 -31.08
CA ALA A 522 -42.00 44.53 -32.45
C ALA A 522 -43.30 44.71 -33.25
N VAL A 523 -44.46 44.40 -32.65
CA VAL A 523 -45.78 44.63 -33.27
C VAL A 523 -46.00 46.11 -33.58
N LEU A 524 -45.75 47.00 -32.62
CA LEU A 524 -45.92 48.45 -32.79
C LEU A 524 -44.99 49.04 -33.87
N VAL A 525 -43.77 48.51 -34.00
CA VAL A 525 -42.85 48.89 -35.07
C VAL A 525 -43.37 48.44 -36.43
N GLY A 526 -43.91 47.21 -36.53
CA GLY A 526 -44.53 46.72 -37.76
C GLY A 526 -45.77 47.51 -38.19
N GLU A 527 -46.59 47.95 -37.22
CA GLU A 527 -47.80 48.76 -37.45
C GLU A 527 -47.49 50.21 -37.89
N ARG A 528 -46.33 50.78 -37.53
CA ARG A 528 -45.94 52.12 -38.00
C ARG A 528 -45.43 52.07 -39.43
N HIS A 529 -46.31 52.37 -40.38
CA HIS A 529 -45.96 52.53 -41.80
C HIS A 529 -45.37 53.90 -42.17
N GLU A 530 -45.15 54.84 -41.25
CA GLU A 530 -44.48 56.13 -41.56
C GLU A 530 -43.64 56.71 -40.41
N PRO A 531 -42.44 57.26 -40.69
CA PRO A 531 -41.83 57.37 -42.02
C PRO A 531 -41.29 56.04 -42.55
N GLN A 532 -41.15 55.92 -43.88
CA GLN A 532 -40.54 54.74 -44.51
C GLN A 532 -39.12 54.51 -43.97
N LEU A 533 -38.80 53.25 -43.71
CA LEU A 533 -37.47 52.79 -43.35
C LEU A 533 -36.43 53.27 -44.38
N GLU A 534 -35.32 53.87 -43.93
CA GLU A 534 -34.29 54.42 -44.81
C GLU A 534 -33.57 53.32 -45.61
N LYS A 535 -33.03 53.68 -46.79
CA LYS A 535 -32.29 52.75 -47.68
C LYS A 535 -31.10 52.13 -46.92
N GLY A 536 -31.18 50.83 -46.62
CA GLY A 536 -30.22 50.09 -45.78
C GLY A 536 -30.84 49.48 -44.51
N SER A 537 -32.10 49.79 -44.21
CA SER A 537 -32.83 49.18 -43.11
C SER A 537 -33.24 47.74 -43.43
N ILE A 538 -33.13 46.85 -42.45
CA ILE A 538 -33.48 45.43 -42.56
C ILE A 538 -34.84 45.25 -41.87
N THR A 539 -35.83 44.69 -42.57
CA THR A 539 -37.15 44.41 -41.97
C THR A 539 -37.08 43.23 -41.00
N ILE A 540 -38.00 43.12 -40.04
CA ILE A 540 -38.04 41.97 -39.12
C ILE A 540 -38.15 40.64 -39.89
N GLU A 541 -38.89 40.61 -41.00
CA GLU A 541 -38.99 39.43 -41.88
C GLU A 541 -37.67 39.11 -42.61
N GLN A 542 -36.83 40.11 -42.88
CA GLN A 542 -35.50 39.93 -43.46
C GLN A 542 -34.45 39.52 -42.42
N VAL A 543 -34.61 39.96 -41.17
CA VAL A 543 -33.81 39.50 -40.01
C VAL A 543 -34.21 38.09 -39.60
N LEU A 544 -35.48 37.73 -39.75
CA LEU A 544 -35.97 36.40 -39.44
C LEU A 544 -35.65 35.40 -40.56
N LYS A 545 -35.61 35.78 -41.84
CA LYS A 545 -35.30 34.87 -42.97
C LYS A 545 -33.81 34.71 -43.31
N ALA A 546 -32.89 35.23 -42.51
CA ALA A 546 -31.44 35.12 -42.69
C ALA A 546 -30.80 34.44 -41.47
#